data_AF-A0A1V3MW39-F1
#
_entry.id   AF-A0A1V3MW39-F1
#
_cell.length_a   1.000
_cell.length_b   1.000
_cell.length_c   1.000
_cell.angle_alpha   90.00
_cell.angle_beta   90.00
_cell.angle_gamma   90.00
#
_symmetry.space_group_name_H-M   'P 1'
#
loop_
_entity.id
_entity.type
_entity.pdbx_description
1 polymer ?
#
loop_
_entity_poly.entity_id
_entity_poly.type
_entity_poly.pdbx_seq_one_letter_code
_entity_poly.pdbx_strand_id
1 'polypeptide(L)'
;MGMISACIGLFFSCKKQMSPLSEDYYKKGETVYFIPGGNDFERGSRKMDVDISSFSVIKTVYARDKNTIYFMGCPQQLVDAKTFKLKENIPVDQHHVFHFTGFPSATGACSKQQLTIVKGADPETYNTLYDQLQSLSKDKTHYFYQSSPIDVDYETFEILNENFVKDKNRLYVVTQKGINPLQYTTDQVKVVNSEYLILDGKKLLYYEPYQGIGVLETALPTANNIRLLDRKSIIIDQLVIIGGKRFPFADVDAESFKILEGIGGNSFWSGDKNHIYYNEQLLSEADPKTFEVLKRAVAKDAKHIFVGDKIFRDADVKSFRVVDKSETSHDFEDDLGHKYWYRPKAGGAELIPVEKK
;
A
#
# COMPACT_ATOMS: atom_id res chain seq x y z
N MET A 1 -32.21 -50.58 -25.45
CA MET A 1 -32.88 -49.43 -26.10
C MET A 1 -33.21 -48.41 -25.02
N GLY A 2 -32.61 -47.23 -25.08
CA GLY A 2 -32.83 -46.16 -24.12
C GLY A 2 -31.73 -45.13 -24.26
N MET A 3 -32.06 -44.01 -24.91
CA MET A 3 -31.14 -43.00 -25.41
C MET A 3 -30.32 -42.33 -24.30
N ILE A 4 -28.99 -42.37 -24.41
CA ILE A 4 -28.08 -41.42 -23.78
C ILE A 4 -27.45 -40.61 -24.91
N SER A 5 -27.97 -39.41 -25.16
CA SER A 5 -27.21 -38.26 -25.70
C SER A 5 -28.17 -37.16 -26.12
N ALA A 6 -28.41 -36.22 -25.22
CA ALA A 6 -28.66 -34.83 -25.56
C ALA A 6 -28.45 -34.04 -24.27
N CYS A 7 -27.36 -33.26 -24.24
CA CYS A 7 -27.14 -32.03 -23.46
C CYS A 7 -25.65 -31.77 -23.18
N ILE A 8 -24.76 -31.97 -24.18
CA ILE A 8 -23.39 -31.41 -24.17
C ILE A 8 -23.28 -30.38 -25.30
N GLY A 9 -24.26 -29.48 -25.38
CA GLY A 9 -24.39 -28.59 -26.54
C GLY A 9 -25.03 -27.25 -26.25
N LEU A 10 -24.84 -26.67 -25.06
CA LEU A 10 -25.41 -25.35 -24.75
C LEU A 10 -24.49 -24.36 -24.02
N PHE A 11 -23.25 -24.72 -23.69
CA PHE A 11 -22.30 -23.78 -23.05
C PHE A 11 -21.18 -23.24 -23.97
N PHE A 12 -21.14 -23.63 -25.25
CA PHE A 12 -20.12 -23.18 -26.21
C PHE A 12 -20.63 -22.25 -27.33
N SER A 13 -21.86 -21.73 -27.24
CA SER A 13 -22.50 -21.04 -28.37
C SER A 13 -22.32 -19.51 -28.44
N CYS A 14 -21.85 -18.82 -27.39
CA CYS A 14 -21.63 -17.35 -27.48
C CYS A 14 -20.20 -16.91 -27.81
N LYS A 15 -19.18 -17.76 -27.62
CA LYS A 15 -17.78 -17.42 -27.95
C LYS A 15 -17.49 -17.37 -29.46
N LYS A 16 -18.36 -17.93 -30.31
CA LYS A 16 -18.14 -18.05 -31.76
C LYS A 16 -18.44 -16.79 -32.60
N GLN A 17 -18.77 -15.65 -31.97
CA GLN A 17 -19.28 -14.49 -32.73
C GLN A 17 -18.57 -13.16 -32.46
N MET A 18 -17.50 -13.14 -31.65
CA MET A 18 -16.73 -11.93 -31.38
C MET A 18 -15.29 -12.07 -31.89
N SER A 19 -14.86 -11.10 -32.69
CA SER A 19 -13.48 -10.98 -33.16
C SER A 19 -12.72 -10.00 -32.26
N PRO A 20 -11.57 -10.37 -31.67
CA PRO A 20 -10.79 -9.46 -30.86
C PRO A 20 -10.18 -8.35 -31.72
N LEU A 21 -10.27 -7.11 -31.23
CA LEU A 21 -9.53 -5.94 -31.75
C LEU A 21 -8.30 -5.63 -30.86
N SER A 22 -8.38 -5.98 -29.58
CA SER A 22 -7.31 -5.98 -28.58
C SER A 22 -7.71 -6.85 -27.39
N GLU A 23 -6.93 -6.85 -26.30
CA GLU A 23 -7.32 -7.50 -25.04
C GLU A 23 -8.62 -6.92 -24.43
N ASP A 24 -8.91 -5.65 -24.67
CA ASP A 24 -10.02 -4.93 -24.04
C ASP A 24 -11.17 -4.61 -25.00
N TYR A 25 -10.98 -4.79 -26.32
CA TYR A 25 -11.95 -4.40 -27.34
C TYR A 25 -12.25 -5.53 -28.31
N TYR A 26 -13.53 -5.74 -28.59
CA TYR A 26 -14.02 -6.84 -29.41
C TYR A 26 -15.09 -6.35 -30.39
N LYS A 27 -15.17 -6.97 -31.56
CA LYS A 27 -16.15 -6.68 -32.60
C LYS A 27 -17.11 -7.85 -32.77
N LYS A 28 -18.41 -7.58 -32.87
CA LYS A 28 -19.45 -8.54 -33.24
C LYS A 28 -20.35 -7.93 -34.31
N GLY A 29 -20.24 -8.41 -35.55
CA GLY A 29 -20.90 -7.79 -36.70
C GLY A 29 -20.43 -6.34 -36.87
N GLU A 30 -21.36 -5.39 -36.97
CA GLU A 30 -21.10 -3.95 -37.03
C GLU A 30 -21.21 -3.30 -35.65
N THR A 31 -20.67 -3.93 -34.61
CA THR A 31 -20.70 -3.34 -33.27
C THR A 31 -19.40 -3.63 -32.54
N VAL A 32 -18.86 -2.59 -31.90
CA VAL A 32 -17.68 -2.69 -31.03
C VAL A 32 -18.12 -2.75 -29.57
N TYR A 33 -17.42 -3.56 -28.79
CA TYR A 33 -17.62 -3.72 -27.37
C TYR A 33 -16.31 -3.47 -26.64
N PHE A 34 -16.37 -2.76 -25.51
CA PHE A 34 -15.32 -2.75 -24.51
C PHE A 34 -15.60 -3.84 -23.47
N ILE A 35 -14.62 -4.73 -23.25
CA ILE A 35 -14.68 -5.88 -22.35
C ILE A 35 -13.33 -5.97 -21.62
N PRO A 36 -13.25 -5.54 -20.34
CA PRO A 36 -11.97 -5.40 -19.66
C PRO A 36 -11.25 -6.75 -19.44
N GLY A 37 -10.02 -6.84 -19.94
CA GLY A 37 -9.14 -8.00 -19.82
C GLY A 37 -9.67 -9.28 -20.50
N GLY A 38 -10.54 -9.13 -21.50
CA GLY A 38 -11.10 -10.25 -22.26
C GLY A 38 -11.94 -11.24 -21.44
N ASN A 39 -12.33 -10.85 -20.22
CA ASN A 39 -13.14 -11.69 -19.36
C ASN A 39 -14.52 -11.92 -20.01
N ASP A 40 -15.02 -13.16 -19.91
CA ASP A 40 -16.37 -13.49 -20.37
C ASP A 40 -17.39 -12.49 -19.78
N PHE A 41 -18.44 -12.16 -20.55
CA PHE A 41 -19.47 -11.13 -20.32
C PHE A 41 -20.03 -11.01 -18.89
N GLU A 42 -19.77 -11.96 -18.01
CA GLU A 42 -20.13 -11.98 -16.59
C GLU A 42 -19.58 -10.79 -15.79
N ARG A 43 -18.43 -10.20 -16.17
CA ARG A 43 -17.94 -8.94 -15.57
C ARG A 43 -18.52 -7.68 -16.20
N GLY A 44 -19.38 -7.85 -17.21
CA GLY A 44 -20.05 -6.80 -17.93
C GLY A 44 -19.26 -6.30 -19.14
N SER A 45 -20.00 -5.84 -20.15
CA SER A 45 -19.45 -5.26 -21.38
C SER A 45 -20.16 -3.95 -21.71
N ARG A 46 -19.45 -3.09 -22.45
CA ARG A 46 -20.04 -1.86 -22.99
C ARG A 46 -20.19 -1.99 -24.49
N LYS A 47 -21.44 -1.99 -24.97
CA LYS A 47 -21.72 -1.74 -26.38
C LYS A 47 -21.36 -0.28 -26.69
N MET A 48 -20.55 -0.07 -27.72
CA MET A 48 -20.09 1.26 -28.10
C MET A 48 -20.81 1.76 -29.35
N ASP A 49 -21.05 3.07 -29.39
CA ASP A 49 -21.49 3.80 -30.57
C ASP A 49 -20.26 4.51 -31.17
N VAL A 50 -19.73 3.97 -32.26
CA VAL A 50 -18.48 4.40 -32.89
C VAL A 50 -18.60 4.41 -34.40
N ASP A 51 -17.81 5.25 -35.05
CA ASP A 51 -17.56 5.09 -36.49
C ASP A 51 -16.62 3.88 -36.72
N ILE A 52 -17.21 2.76 -37.12
CA ILE A 52 -16.49 1.48 -37.29
C ILE A 52 -15.42 1.56 -38.36
N SER A 53 -15.61 2.39 -39.39
CA SER A 53 -14.67 2.52 -40.50
C SER A 53 -13.35 3.18 -40.10
N SER A 54 -13.40 4.02 -39.07
CA SER A 54 -12.25 4.76 -38.53
C SER A 54 -11.84 4.31 -37.13
N PHE A 55 -12.54 3.33 -36.55
CA PHE A 55 -12.26 2.84 -35.21
C PHE A 55 -10.89 2.17 -35.14
N SER A 56 -10.09 2.55 -34.14
CA SER A 56 -8.79 1.95 -33.84
C SER A 56 -8.55 1.94 -32.33
N VAL A 57 -7.95 0.85 -31.84
CA VAL A 57 -7.50 0.76 -30.45
C VAL A 57 -6.16 1.47 -30.34
N ILE A 58 -6.03 2.37 -29.36
CA ILE A 58 -4.77 3.09 -29.10
C ILE A 58 -3.88 2.22 -28.23
N LYS A 59 -4.35 1.88 -27.03
CA LYS A 59 -3.67 1.00 -26.06
C LYS A 59 -4.63 0.69 -24.92
N THR A 60 -4.66 -0.56 -24.47
CA THR A 60 -5.49 -1.04 -23.33
C THR A 60 -6.92 -0.47 -23.39
N VAL A 61 -7.27 0.41 -22.46
CA VAL A 61 -8.60 1.02 -22.28
C VAL A 61 -8.84 2.27 -23.13
N TYR A 62 -7.88 2.66 -23.97
CA TYR A 62 -7.98 3.82 -24.85
C TYR A 62 -8.20 3.37 -26.30
N ALA A 63 -9.21 3.95 -26.94
CA ALA A 63 -9.50 3.77 -28.35
C ALA A 63 -9.96 5.09 -28.98
N ARG A 64 -10.06 5.13 -30.30
CA ARG A 64 -10.57 6.29 -31.02
C ARG A 64 -11.36 5.89 -32.25
N ASP A 65 -12.20 6.80 -32.71
CA ASP A 65 -12.61 6.88 -34.10
C ASP A 65 -12.15 8.23 -34.70
N LYS A 66 -12.62 8.58 -35.90
CA LYS A 66 -12.23 9.84 -36.57
C LYS A 66 -12.53 11.12 -35.77
N ASN A 67 -13.49 11.08 -34.83
CA ASN A 67 -13.98 12.27 -34.12
C ASN A 67 -13.82 12.18 -32.60
N THR A 68 -13.69 10.98 -32.04
CA THR A 68 -13.89 10.76 -30.60
C THR A 68 -12.79 9.90 -30.00
N ILE A 69 -12.29 10.31 -28.83
CA ILE A 69 -11.50 9.44 -27.95
C ILE A 69 -12.43 8.71 -27.00
N TYR A 70 -12.19 7.42 -26.84
CA TYR A 70 -12.90 6.56 -25.91
C TYR A 70 -11.95 6.09 -24.80
N PHE A 71 -12.43 6.18 -23.56
CA PHE A 71 -11.78 5.60 -22.39
C PHE A 71 -12.75 4.59 -21.76
N MET A 72 -12.35 3.32 -21.66
CA MET A 72 -13.21 2.22 -21.18
C MET A 72 -14.53 2.11 -21.96
N GLY A 73 -14.44 2.38 -23.26
CA GLY A 73 -15.56 2.43 -24.19
C GLY A 73 -16.48 3.65 -24.04
N CYS A 74 -16.19 4.59 -23.14
CA CYS A 74 -16.96 5.81 -22.96
C CYS A 74 -16.38 6.97 -23.77
N PRO A 75 -17.20 7.70 -24.56
CA PRO A 75 -16.74 8.87 -25.30
C PRO A 75 -16.28 9.97 -24.32
N GLN A 76 -15.15 10.59 -24.63
CA GLN A 76 -14.53 11.63 -23.82
C GLN A 76 -14.85 13.00 -24.40
N GLN A 77 -15.53 13.84 -23.62
CA GLN A 77 -16.07 15.10 -24.13
C GLN A 77 -15.05 16.25 -24.19
N LEU A 78 -14.04 16.21 -23.32
CA LEU A 78 -13.06 17.30 -23.15
C LEU A 78 -11.78 17.08 -23.96
N VAL A 79 -11.63 15.92 -24.61
CA VAL A 79 -10.38 15.50 -25.24
C VAL A 79 -10.41 15.85 -26.73
N ASP A 80 -9.39 16.56 -27.21
CA ASP A 80 -9.21 16.74 -28.65
C ASP A 80 -8.71 15.44 -29.31
N ALA A 81 -9.60 14.77 -30.03
CA ALA A 81 -9.30 13.51 -30.70
C ALA A 81 -8.22 13.61 -31.78
N LYS A 82 -8.01 14.77 -32.38
CA LYS A 82 -7.01 14.94 -33.45
C LYS A 82 -5.59 14.95 -32.91
N THR A 83 -5.39 15.55 -31.74
CA THR A 83 -4.07 15.76 -31.14
C THR A 83 -3.79 14.82 -29.96
N PHE A 84 -4.78 14.03 -29.56
CA PHE A 84 -4.65 13.05 -28.48
C PHE A 84 -3.52 12.04 -28.73
N LYS A 85 -2.73 11.81 -27.68
CA LYS A 85 -1.71 10.76 -27.61
C LYS A 85 -1.51 10.28 -26.18
N LEU A 86 -0.88 9.12 -26.04
CA LEU A 86 -0.37 8.63 -24.75
C LEU A 86 1.14 8.90 -24.67
N LYS A 87 1.55 9.90 -23.89
CA LYS A 87 2.97 10.17 -23.59
C LYS A 87 3.37 9.33 -22.39
N GLU A 88 4.09 8.22 -22.60
CA GLU A 88 4.47 7.29 -21.51
C GLU A 88 3.26 6.82 -20.68
N ASN A 89 2.14 6.53 -21.35
CA ASN A 89 0.83 6.22 -20.76
C ASN A 89 0.07 7.40 -20.12
N ILE A 90 0.61 8.61 -20.16
CA ILE A 90 -0.09 9.83 -19.74
C ILE A 90 -0.97 10.30 -20.89
N PRO A 91 -2.31 10.35 -20.73
CA PRO A 91 -3.20 10.86 -21.75
C PRO A 91 -3.04 12.38 -21.87
N VAL A 92 -2.67 12.85 -23.06
CA VAL A 92 -2.50 14.27 -23.36
C VAL A 92 -3.14 14.60 -24.71
N ASP A 93 -3.56 15.84 -24.87
CA ASP A 93 -3.81 16.45 -26.18
C ASP A 93 -2.88 17.67 -26.36
N GLN A 94 -3.10 18.49 -27.39
CA GLN A 94 -2.25 19.66 -27.64
C GLN A 94 -2.27 20.70 -26.49
N HIS A 95 -3.32 20.72 -25.67
CA HIS A 95 -3.54 21.77 -24.66
C HIS A 95 -3.62 21.23 -23.22
N HIS A 96 -3.88 19.95 -23.04
CA HIS A 96 -4.23 19.40 -21.74
C HIS A 96 -3.48 18.10 -21.44
N VAL A 97 -3.13 17.96 -20.17
CA VAL A 97 -2.86 16.68 -19.54
C VAL A 97 -4.15 16.19 -18.89
N PHE A 98 -4.43 14.90 -19.03
CA PHE A 98 -5.60 14.27 -18.45
C PHE A 98 -5.21 13.25 -17.37
N HIS A 99 -6.12 13.03 -16.44
CA HIS A 99 -6.06 11.96 -15.46
C HIS A 99 -7.45 11.34 -15.30
N PHE A 100 -7.53 10.23 -14.57
CA PHE A 100 -8.81 9.62 -14.21
C PHE A 100 -8.91 9.53 -12.70
N THR A 101 -9.96 10.12 -12.13
CA THR A 101 -10.33 9.95 -10.72
C THR A 101 -11.60 9.11 -10.64
N GLY A 102 -11.53 7.91 -10.07
CA GLY A 102 -12.72 7.09 -9.85
C GLY A 102 -12.44 5.61 -9.89
N PHE A 103 -13.52 4.83 -9.84
CA PHE A 103 -13.46 3.38 -9.97
C PHE A 103 -13.73 2.99 -11.42
N PRO A 104 -12.78 2.35 -12.11
CA PRO A 104 -12.97 1.80 -13.44
C PRO A 104 -14.20 0.89 -13.49
N SER A 105 -15.07 1.09 -14.49
CA SER A 105 -16.25 0.23 -14.66
C SER A 105 -16.67 0.11 -16.13
N ALA A 106 -16.70 -1.12 -16.62
CA ALA A 106 -17.20 -1.45 -17.96
C ALA A 106 -18.72 -1.26 -18.09
N THR A 107 -19.47 -1.26 -16.99
CA THR A 107 -20.94 -1.15 -16.99
C THR A 107 -21.44 0.15 -16.38
N GLY A 108 -20.58 0.92 -15.70
CA GLY A 108 -20.93 2.19 -15.08
C GLY A 108 -21.37 3.25 -16.10
N ALA A 109 -22.07 4.29 -15.63
CA ALA A 109 -22.44 5.40 -16.50
C ALA A 109 -21.19 6.13 -17.03
N CYS A 110 -21.20 6.51 -18.31
CA CYS A 110 -20.05 7.20 -18.92
C CYS A 110 -19.75 8.56 -18.29
N SER A 111 -20.73 9.21 -17.66
CA SER A 111 -20.52 10.42 -16.87
C SER A 111 -19.58 10.22 -15.67
N LYS A 112 -19.40 8.98 -15.19
CA LYS A 112 -18.45 8.61 -14.12
C LYS A 112 -17.14 8.03 -14.64
N GLN A 113 -16.99 7.90 -15.96
CA GLN A 113 -15.82 7.34 -16.64
C GLN A 113 -15.23 8.39 -17.59
N GLN A 114 -15.16 9.63 -17.11
CA GLN A 114 -14.58 10.77 -17.84
C GLN A 114 -13.17 11.05 -17.33
N LEU A 115 -12.29 11.34 -18.27
CA LEU A 115 -10.99 11.93 -18.03
C LEU A 115 -11.16 13.37 -17.56
N THR A 116 -10.35 13.77 -16.59
CA THR A 116 -10.34 15.08 -15.97
C THR A 116 -9.06 15.81 -16.33
N ILE A 117 -9.16 17.11 -16.61
CA ILE A 117 -8.00 17.94 -16.94
C ILE A 117 -7.17 18.16 -15.68
N VAL A 118 -5.86 17.94 -15.78
CA VAL A 118 -4.88 18.39 -14.78
C VAL A 118 -4.69 19.89 -14.99
N LYS A 119 -5.34 20.71 -14.15
CA LYS A 119 -5.37 22.15 -14.34
C LYS A 119 -3.96 22.75 -14.25
N GLY A 120 -3.59 23.55 -15.26
CA GLY A 120 -2.32 24.27 -15.31
C GLY A 120 -1.11 23.45 -15.76
N ALA A 121 -1.29 22.15 -16.05
CA ALA A 121 -0.21 21.30 -16.52
C ALA A 121 0.14 21.56 -17.99
N ASP A 122 1.44 21.69 -18.27
CA ASP A 122 1.97 21.78 -19.63
C ASP A 122 2.10 20.38 -20.28
N PRO A 123 1.32 20.05 -21.33
CA PRO A 123 1.30 18.69 -21.90
C PRO A 123 2.60 18.26 -22.58
N GLU A 124 3.44 19.20 -23.00
CA GLU A 124 4.72 18.88 -23.63
C GLU A 124 5.74 18.40 -22.59
N THR A 125 5.75 19.03 -21.42
CA THR A 125 6.79 18.84 -20.40
C THR A 125 6.32 18.03 -19.20
N TYR A 126 5.03 17.78 -19.04
CA TYR A 126 4.50 17.00 -17.92
C TYR A 126 5.07 15.57 -17.90
N ASN A 127 5.55 15.15 -16.73
CA ASN A 127 6.01 13.79 -16.46
C ASN A 127 5.67 13.39 -15.02
N THR A 128 5.50 12.08 -14.80
CA THR A 128 5.35 11.56 -13.44
C THR A 128 6.72 11.40 -12.77
N LEU A 129 6.74 11.52 -11.45
CA LEU A 129 7.89 11.22 -10.59
C LEU A 129 7.54 10.04 -9.66
N TYR A 130 6.75 9.09 -10.16
CA TYR A 130 6.19 7.99 -9.38
C TYR A 130 7.25 7.18 -8.63
N ASP A 131 8.41 6.96 -9.26
CA ASP A 131 9.53 6.22 -8.68
C ASP A 131 10.24 6.97 -7.54
N GLN A 132 10.07 8.30 -7.46
CA GLN A 132 10.68 9.13 -6.40
C GLN A 132 9.69 9.40 -5.26
N LEU A 133 8.46 9.75 -5.60
CA LEU A 133 7.37 9.96 -4.65
C LEU A 133 6.05 9.61 -5.31
N GLN A 134 5.30 8.69 -4.69
CA GLN A 134 4.02 8.25 -5.23
C GLN A 134 3.08 9.44 -5.43
N SER A 135 2.40 9.47 -6.59
CA SER A 135 1.47 10.53 -6.97
C SER A 135 2.09 11.92 -7.21
N LEU A 136 3.42 12.05 -7.19
CA LEU A 136 4.11 13.26 -7.59
C LEU A 136 4.33 13.29 -9.11
N SER A 137 4.24 14.48 -9.67
CA SER A 137 4.48 14.79 -11.07
C SER A 137 4.97 16.23 -11.18
N LYS A 138 5.55 16.58 -12.33
CA LYS A 138 5.99 17.95 -12.60
C LYS A 138 5.84 18.28 -14.07
N ASP A 139 5.79 19.56 -14.37
CA ASP A 139 6.07 20.10 -15.70
C ASP A 139 7.25 21.07 -15.64
N LYS A 140 7.46 21.88 -16.67
CA LYS A 140 8.54 22.88 -16.73
C LYS A 140 8.48 23.98 -15.66
N THR A 141 7.36 24.14 -14.97
CA THR A 141 7.07 25.29 -14.08
C THR A 141 6.47 24.92 -12.72
N HIS A 142 5.78 23.78 -12.62
CA HIS A 142 5.02 23.41 -11.43
C HIS A 142 5.27 21.95 -11.04
N TYR A 143 5.15 21.67 -9.75
CA TYR A 143 4.93 20.33 -9.25
C TYR A 143 3.44 20.09 -9.04
N PHE A 144 3.04 18.83 -9.14
CA PHE A 144 1.67 18.39 -8.94
C PHE A 144 1.67 17.16 -8.03
N TYR A 145 0.79 17.16 -7.03
CA TYR A 145 0.51 16.01 -6.20
C TYR A 145 -0.94 15.59 -6.40
N GLN A 146 -1.16 14.31 -6.72
CA GLN A 146 -2.49 13.78 -7.05
C GLN A 146 -3.21 14.61 -8.14
N SER A 147 -2.47 15.00 -9.20
CA SER A 147 -2.99 15.82 -10.31
C SER A 147 -3.46 17.24 -9.95
N SER A 148 -3.05 17.75 -8.78
CA SER A 148 -3.30 19.13 -8.36
C SER A 148 -1.98 19.87 -8.20
N PRO A 149 -1.86 21.13 -8.66
CA PRO A 149 -0.62 21.91 -8.47
C PRO A 149 -0.35 22.13 -6.99
N ILE A 150 0.93 22.10 -6.61
CA ILE A 150 1.38 22.39 -5.24
C ILE A 150 2.17 23.70 -5.21
N ASP A 151 1.96 24.48 -4.16
CA ASP A 151 2.63 25.77 -3.95
C ASP A 151 3.98 25.57 -3.24
N VAL A 152 5.02 25.42 -4.06
CA VAL A 152 6.41 25.19 -3.65
C VAL A 152 7.34 25.96 -4.57
N ASP A 153 8.52 26.31 -4.07
CA ASP A 153 9.56 26.85 -4.93
C ASP A 153 10.10 25.77 -5.88
N TYR A 154 9.84 25.94 -7.17
CA TYR A 154 10.14 24.94 -8.20
C TYR A 154 11.63 24.60 -8.33
N GLU A 155 12.51 25.60 -8.19
CA GLU A 155 13.95 25.43 -8.40
C GLU A 155 14.63 24.68 -7.25
N THR A 156 14.11 24.85 -6.03
CA THR A 156 14.71 24.30 -4.81
C THR A 156 13.93 23.15 -4.19
N PHE A 157 12.85 22.70 -4.83
CA PHE A 157 12.06 21.57 -4.38
C PHE A 157 12.89 20.28 -4.33
N GLU A 158 12.91 19.64 -3.17
CA GLU A 158 13.69 18.45 -2.87
C GLU A 158 12.81 17.42 -2.16
N ILE A 159 12.85 16.18 -2.65
CA ILE A 159 12.22 15.04 -1.97
C ILE A 159 13.22 14.48 -0.96
N LEU A 160 12.87 14.50 0.33
CA LEU A 160 13.75 14.06 1.40
C LEU A 160 13.53 12.59 1.73
N ASN A 161 12.27 12.18 1.85
CA ASN A 161 11.85 10.78 1.99
C ASN A 161 10.36 10.63 1.60
N GLU A 162 9.75 9.48 1.91
CA GLU A 162 8.36 9.17 1.55
C GLU A 162 7.35 10.11 2.23
N ASN A 163 7.69 10.68 3.38
CA ASN A 163 6.79 11.49 4.21
C ASN A 163 7.11 12.99 4.20
N PHE A 164 8.28 13.40 3.69
CA PHE A 164 8.74 14.77 3.78
C PHE A 164 9.43 15.24 2.51
N VAL A 165 9.11 16.47 2.12
CA VAL A 165 9.76 17.21 1.03
C VAL A 165 10.07 18.62 1.52
N LYS A 166 11.01 19.32 0.90
CA LYS A 166 11.34 20.70 1.26
C LYS A 166 11.50 21.57 0.02
N ASP A 167 11.48 22.86 0.23
CA ASP A 167 12.02 23.86 -0.68
C ASP A 167 12.90 24.83 0.13
N LYS A 168 13.40 25.91 -0.50
CA LYS A 168 14.19 26.94 0.20
C LYS A 168 13.43 27.69 1.28
N ASN A 169 12.10 27.64 1.28
CA ASN A 169 11.26 28.38 2.19
C ASN A 169 10.94 27.55 3.43
N ARG A 170 10.64 26.25 3.26
CA ARG A 170 10.20 25.37 4.35
C ARG A 170 10.22 23.87 4.04
N LEU A 171 10.01 23.09 5.10
CA LEU A 171 9.64 21.68 5.04
C LEU A 171 8.14 21.50 4.83
N TYR A 172 7.76 20.39 4.20
CA TYR A 172 6.39 19.96 3.98
C TYR A 172 6.24 18.49 4.38
N VAL A 173 5.05 18.12 4.83
CA VAL A 173 4.66 16.72 5.07
C VAL A 173 3.82 16.20 3.91
N VAL A 174 4.19 15.04 3.38
CA VAL A 174 3.43 14.31 2.38
C VAL A 174 2.37 13.48 3.08
N THR A 175 1.10 13.70 2.75
CA THR A 175 -0.04 13.00 3.33
C THR A 175 -0.91 12.42 2.23
N GLN A 176 -1.80 11.49 2.58
CA GLN A 176 -2.79 10.97 1.62
C GLN A 176 -3.71 12.04 1.01
N LYS A 177 -3.81 13.22 1.63
CA LYS A 177 -4.66 14.33 1.18
C LYS A 177 -3.90 15.42 0.42
N GLY A 178 -2.57 15.40 0.44
CA GLY A 178 -1.77 16.51 -0.09
C GLY A 178 -0.40 16.64 0.55
N ILE A 179 0.40 17.54 -0.02
CA ILE A 179 1.68 17.99 0.52
C ILE A 179 1.41 19.30 1.28
N ASN A 180 1.57 19.28 2.60
CA ASN A 180 1.17 20.37 3.47
C ASN A 180 2.39 21.05 4.09
N PRO A 181 2.46 22.39 4.12
CA PRO A 181 3.60 23.12 4.66
C PRO A 181 3.70 22.91 6.18
N LEU A 182 4.93 22.77 6.67
CA LEU A 182 5.28 22.81 8.08
C LEU A 182 5.93 24.15 8.41
N GLN A 183 6.03 24.45 9.71
CA GLN A 183 6.63 25.69 10.22
C GLN A 183 8.17 25.70 10.20
N TYR A 184 8.82 24.67 9.67
CA TYR A 184 10.27 24.49 9.70
C TYR A 184 10.94 25.11 8.49
N THR A 185 11.90 26.01 8.72
CA THR A 185 12.65 26.73 7.68
C THR A 185 14.17 26.49 7.78
N THR A 186 14.59 25.43 8.47
CA THR A 186 16.03 25.12 8.65
C THR A 186 16.56 24.34 7.46
N ASP A 187 17.81 24.63 7.08
CA ASP A 187 18.56 23.85 6.10
C ASP A 187 19.27 22.64 6.72
N GLN A 188 19.38 22.57 8.05
CA GLN A 188 20.03 21.46 8.76
C GLN A 188 19.06 20.29 8.92
N VAL A 189 18.80 19.61 7.80
CA VAL A 189 17.92 18.44 7.72
C VAL A 189 18.76 17.20 7.43
N LYS A 190 18.73 16.22 8.33
CA LYS A 190 19.32 14.90 8.12
C LYS A 190 18.20 13.89 7.86
N VAL A 191 18.17 13.32 6.66
CA VAL A 191 17.32 12.17 6.35
C VAL A 191 17.89 10.95 7.07
N VAL A 192 17.08 10.29 7.90
CA VAL A 192 17.50 9.09 8.64
C VAL A 192 17.14 7.84 7.85
N ASN A 193 15.89 7.75 7.39
CA ASN A 193 15.37 6.68 6.55
C ASN A 193 14.08 7.16 5.83
N SER A 194 13.28 6.24 5.29
CA SER A 194 12.02 6.55 4.60
C SER A 194 10.97 7.25 5.49
N GLU A 195 11.08 7.16 6.81
CA GLU A 195 10.08 7.62 7.77
C GLU A 195 10.52 8.84 8.59
N TYR A 196 11.83 8.96 8.88
CA TYR A 196 12.37 9.87 9.89
C TYR A 196 13.30 10.96 9.33
N LEU A 197 13.16 12.17 9.87
CA LEU A 197 14.10 13.28 9.68
C LEU A 197 14.66 13.75 11.02
N ILE A 198 15.91 14.21 11.06
CA ILE A 198 16.47 14.95 12.19
C ILE A 198 16.70 16.40 11.77
N LEU A 199 16.14 17.34 12.52
CA LEU A 199 16.33 18.78 12.36
C LEU A 199 17.33 19.30 13.39
N ASP A 200 18.29 20.09 12.92
CA ASP A 200 19.30 20.81 13.72
C ASP A 200 20.09 19.92 14.70
N GLY A 201 20.13 18.60 14.44
CA GLY A 201 20.70 17.59 15.33
C GLY A 201 19.94 17.40 16.66
N LYS A 202 18.76 18.01 16.83
CA LYS A 202 18.06 18.13 18.12
C LYS A 202 16.63 17.62 18.12
N LYS A 203 16.00 17.46 16.95
CA LYS A 203 14.59 17.08 16.86
C LYS A 203 14.41 16.00 15.81
N LEU A 204 13.83 14.88 16.21
CA LEU A 204 13.36 13.83 15.30
C LEU A 204 11.92 14.13 14.88
N LEU A 205 11.64 14.09 13.58
CA LEU A 205 10.30 14.14 13.02
C LEU A 205 9.88 12.77 12.49
N TYR A 206 8.61 12.44 12.70
CA TYR A 206 7.93 11.25 12.18
C TYR A 206 6.51 11.63 11.79
N TYR A 207 6.00 11.16 10.65
CA TYR A 207 4.59 11.36 10.29
C TYR A 207 3.78 10.12 10.65
N GLU A 208 2.79 10.27 11.54
CA GLU A 208 1.82 9.25 11.90
C GLU A 208 0.53 9.46 11.10
N PRO A 209 0.32 8.71 10.00
CA PRO A 209 -0.85 8.87 9.13
C PRO A 209 -2.15 8.37 9.76
N TYR A 210 -2.08 7.53 10.79
CA TYR A 210 -3.24 6.96 11.44
C TYR A 210 -3.73 7.84 12.59
N GLN A 211 -4.99 7.64 12.98
CA GLN A 211 -5.60 8.27 14.16
C GLN A 211 -5.65 9.82 14.13
N GLY A 212 -5.29 10.46 13.01
CA GLY A 212 -5.30 11.92 12.88
C GLY A 212 -4.21 12.62 13.69
N ILE A 213 -3.14 11.91 14.06
CA ILE A 213 -2.05 12.45 14.89
C ILE A 213 -1.18 13.43 14.11
N GLY A 214 -0.75 13.07 12.89
CA GLY A 214 0.09 13.93 12.06
C GLY A 214 1.57 13.84 12.43
N VAL A 215 2.29 14.95 12.32
CA VAL A 215 3.74 14.97 12.57
C VAL A 215 4.03 14.94 14.07
N LEU A 216 4.71 13.89 14.51
CA LEU A 216 5.25 13.73 15.85
C LEU A 216 6.67 14.30 15.93
N GLU A 217 6.96 14.94 17.06
CA GLU A 217 8.25 15.54 17.37
C GLU A 217 8.85 14.88 18.61
N THR A 218 10.06 14.36 18.48
CA THR A 218 10.82 13.83 19.61
C THR A 218 12.11 14.62 19.79
N ALA A 219 12.29 15.26 20.95
CA ALA A 219 13.53 15.94 21.30
C ALA A 219 14.67 14.92 21.47
N LEU A 220 15.83 15.24 20.92
CA LEU A 220 17.05 14.44 20.98
C LEU A 220 18.08 15.16 21.84
N PRO A 221 18.57 14.55 22.95
CA PRO A 221 19.69 15.09 23.71
C PRO A 221 20.97 15.14 22.88
N THR A 222 21.24 14.06 22.15
CA THR A 222 22.32 13.88 21.19
C THR A 222 21.81 13.03 20.03
N ALA A 223 22.52 13.08 18.90
CA ALA A 223 22.21 12.28 17.72
C ALA A 223 23.49 11.73 17.07
N ASN A 224 24.39 11.18 17.89
CA ASN A 224 25.72 10.79 17.44
C ASN A 224 25.70 9.45 16.71
N ASN A 225 24.96 8.48 17.26
CA ASN A 225 24.84 7.13 16.71
C ASN A 225 23.38 6.82 16.39
N ILE A 226 23.14 6.32 15.19
CA ILE A 226 21.80 5.91 14.75
C ILE A 226 21.87 4.45 14.32
N ARG A 227 21.11 3.59 14.98
CA ARG A 227 20.91 2.19 14.58
C ARG A 227 19.49 1.99 14.09
N LEU A 228 19.36 1.59 12.83
CA LEU A 228 18.07 1.22 12.24
C LEU A 228 17.76 -0.22 12.64
N LEU A 229 16.59 -0.46 13.24
CA LEU A 229 16.09 -1.81 13.51
C LEU A 229 15.14 -2.25 12.40
N ASP A 230 14.24 -1.36 12.01
CA ASP A 230 13.38 -1.47 10.83
C ASP A 230 13.03 -0.04 10.32
N ARG A 231 12.02 0.09 9.46
CA ARG A 231 11.58 1.40 8.94
C ARG A 231 11.02 2.35 10.02
N LYS A 232 10.27 1.84 11.00
CA LYS A 232 9.59 2.62 12.06
C LYS A 232 10.29 2.52 13.42
N SER A 233 11.23 1.60 13.59
CA SER A 233 11.95 1.35 14.85
C SER A 233 13.42 1.72 14.69
N ILE A 234 13.89 2.71 15.44
CA ILE A 234 15.27 3.18 15.42
C ILE A 234 15.80 3.34 16.84
N ILE A 235 17.12 3.32 16.98
CA ILE A 235 17.82 3.70 18.20
C ILE A 235 18.72 4.88 17.89
N ILE A 236 18.55 5.96 18.65
CA ILE A 236 19.42 7.14 18.58
C ILE A 236 20.16 7.24 19.91
N ASP A 237 21.47 6.99 19.88
CA ASP A 237 22.32 6.82 21.05
C ASP A 237 21.75 5.78 22.03
N GLN A 238 21.05 6.19 23.08
CA GLN A 238 20.40 5.30 24.06
C GLN A 238 18.86 5.34 23.98
N LEU A 239 18.29 6.11 23.07
CA LEU A 239 16.85 6.25 22.92
C LEU A 239 16.33 5.22 21.92
N VAL A 240 15.58 4.24 22.41
CA VAL A 240 14.75 3.37 21.57
C VAL A 240 13.51 4.17 21.16
N ILE A 241 13.24 4.28 19.86
CA ILE A 241 12.12 5.03 19.29
C ILE A 241 11.35 4.13 18.33
N ILE A 242 10.04 3.99 18.55
CA ILE A 242 9.12 3.22 17.72
C ILE A 242 7.97 4.14 17.31
N GLY A 243 7.69 4.25 16.01
CA GLY A 243 6.61 5.07 15.48
C GLY A 243 6.66 6.53 15.96
N GLY A 244 7.85 7.13 15.98
CA GLY A 244 8.06 8.51 16.43
C GLY A 244 8.05 8.74 17.93
N LYS A 245 7.74 7.73 18.75
CA LYS A 245 7.64 7.85 20.21
C LYS A 245 8.80 7.14 20.90
N ARG A 246 9.23 7.70 22.03
CA ARG A 246 10.21 7.02 22.89
C ARG A 246 9.58 5.76 23.46
N PHE A 247 10.35 4.68 23.46
CA PHE A 247 9.94 3.43 24.09
C PHE A 247 9.62 3.70 25.58
N PRO A 248 8.49 3.22 26.10
CA PRO A 248 7.97 3.67 27.39
C PRO A 248 8.72 3.09 28.60
N PHE A 249 9.48 2.01 28.41
CA PHE A 249 10.21 1.36 29.50
C PHE A 249 11.58 2.03 29.71
N ALA A 250 11.76 2.65 30.88
CA ALA A 250 12.95 3.46 31.18
C ALA A 250 14.26 2.65 31.23
N ASP A 251 14.20 1.41 31.74
CA ASP A 251 15.37 0.54 31.92
C ASP A 251 15.64 -0.35 30.68
N VAL A 252 15.13 0.05 29.52
CA VAL A 252 15.36 -0.66 28.25
C VAL A 252 16.85 -0.64 27.91
N ASP A 253 17.43 -1.80 27.63
CA ASP A 253 18.83 -1.88 27.21
C ASP A 253 18.93 -1.65 25.71
N ALA A 254 19.09 -0.38 25.32
CA ALA A 254 19.14 0.03 23.92
C ALA A 254 20.22 -0.71 23.11
N GLU A 255 21.36 -1.03 23.73
CA GLU A 255 22.47 -1.71 23.04
C GLU A 255 22.07 -3.12 22.55
N SER A 256 21.36 -3.90 23.37
CA SER A 256 20.91 -5.25 23.00
C SER A 256 19.49 -5.31 22.44
N PHE A 257 18.75 -4.20 22.44
CA PHE A 257 17.36 -4.13 22.00
C PHE A 257 17.17 -4.55 20.53
N LYS A 258 16.22 -5.45 20.29
CA LYS A 258 15.87 -6.00 18.98
C LYS A 258 14.37 -6.05 18.78
N ILE A 259 13.95 -5.87 17.53
CA ILE A 259 12.63 -6.29 17.07
C ILE A 259 12.70 -7.78 16.78
N LEU A 260 11.82 -8.55 17.41
CA LEU A 260 11.77 -10.00 17.26
C LEU A 260 10.74 -10.42 16.20
N GLU A 261 9.62 -9.70 16.10
CA GLU A 261 8.57 -9.94 15.10
C GLU A 261 7.69 -8.70 14.94
N GLY A 262 7.28 -8.42 13.70
CA GLY A 262 6.38 -7.32 13.36
C GLY A 262 5.84 -7.43 11.95
N ILE A 263 4.76 -6.70 11.65
CA ILE A 263 4.17 -6.63 10.30
C ILE A 263 4.12 -5.17 9.85
N GLY A 264 4.68 -4.89 8.66
CA GLY A 264 4.60 -3.55 8.06
C GLY A 264 5.24 -2.47 8.94
N GLY A 265 6.31 -2.80 9.67
CA GLY A 265 6.99 -1.89 10.61
C GLY A 265 6.24 -1.68 11.95
N ASN A 266 5.11 -2.35 12.18
CA ASN A 266 4.51 -2.40 13.51
C ASN A 266 5.07 -3.63 14.23
N SER A 267 5.91 -3.40 15.24
CA SER A 267 6.56 -4.44 16.03
C SER A 267 5.63 -4.95 17.13
N PHE A 268 5.34 -6.25 17.13
CA PHE A 268 4.55 -6.87 18.19
C PHE A 268 5.44 -7.38 19.30
N TRP A 269 6.55 -8.02 18.91
CA TRP A 269 7.52 -8.59 19.83
C TRP A 269 8.83 -7.83 19.72
N SER A 270 9.35 -7.41 20.86
CA SER A 270 10.68 -6.84 20.98
C SER A 270 11.30 -7.32 22.28
N GLY A 271 12.61 -7.19 22.40
CA GLY A 271 13.32 -7.63 23.58
C GLY A 271 14.71 -7.05 23.62
N ASP A 272 15.26 -7.02 24.82
CA ASP A 272 16.66 -6.75 25.07
C ASP A 272 17.26 -7.92 25.88
N LYS A 273 18.51 -7.81 26.32
CA LYS A 273 19.20 -8.87 27.06
C LYS A 273 18.55 -9.20 28.42
N ASN A 274 17.72 -8.30 28.96
CA ASN A 274 17.13 -8.38 30.29
C ASN A 274 15.62 -8.62 30.26
N HIS A 275 14.92 -8.16 29.21
CA HIS A 275 13.46 -8.13 29.18
C HIS A 275 12.89 -8.46 27.80
N ILE A 276 11.67 -9.01 27.81
CA ILE A 276 10.83 -9.18 26.62
C ILE A 276 9.63 -8.26 26.72
N TYR A 277 9.21 -7.72 25.58
CA TYR A 277 8.10 -6.80 25.46
C TYR A 277 7.12 -7.25 24.39
N TYR A 278 5.83 -7.12 24.68
CA TYR A 278 4.73 -7.29 23.74
C TYR A 278 3.96 -5.99 23.58
N ASN A 279 3.83 -5.45 22.37
CA ASN A 279 3.23 -4.14 22.09
C ASN A 279 3.78 -3.04 23.04
N GLU A 280 5.11 -2.99 23.17
CA GLU A 280 5.83 -2.05 24.04
C GLU A 280 5.53 -2.18 25.55
N GLN A 281 4.86 -3.26 25.97
CA GLN A 281 4.61 -3.58 27.39
C GLN A 281 5.55 -4.68 27.88
N LEU A 282 6.12 -4.49 29.08
CA LEU A 282 7.01 -5.46 29.71
C LEU A 282 6.28 -6.77 30.06
N LEU A 283 6.86 -7.91 29.67
CA LEU A 283 6.45 -9.24 30.15
C LEU A 283 7.38 -9.70 31.26
N SER A 284 6.98 -9.43 32.50
CA SER A 284 7.80 -9.72 33.70
C SER A 284 8.12 -11.21 33.92
N GLU A 285 7.28 -12.13 33.44
CA GLU A 285 7.47 -13.58 33.58
C GLU A 285 8.26 -14.22 32.42
N ALA A 286 8.60 -13.45 31.39
CA ALA A 286 9.31 -13.96 30.22
C ALA A 286 10.81 -14.07 30.48
N ASP A 287 11.42 -15.17 30.04
CA ASP A 287 12.87 -15.35 30.03
C ASP A 287 13.47 -14.96 28.67
N PRO A 288 14.17 -13.81 28.55
CA PRO A 288 14.73 -13.36 27.28
C PRO A 288 15.75 -14.32 26.67
N LYS A 289 16.40 -15.16 27.48
CA LYS A 289 17.44 -16.08 26.99
C LYS A 289 16.86 -17.25 26.21
N THR A 290 15.64 -17.65 26.53
CA THR A 290 14.96 -18.81 25.92
C THR A 290 13.73 -18.42 25.11
N PHE A 291 13.46 -17.12 24.98
CA PHE A 291 12.31 -16.59 24.28
C PHE A 291 12.37 -16.83 22.77
N GLU A 292 11.32 -17.42 22.23
CA GLU A 292 11.16 -17.77 20.83
C GLU A 292 9.78 -17.31 20.34
N VAL A 293 9.76 -16.46 19.31
CA VAL A 293 8.50 -16.11 18.64
C VAL A 293 8.15 -17.25 17.68
N LEU A 294 6.99 -17.87 17.89
CA LEU A 294 6.55 -18.99 17.06
C LEU A 294 5.80 -18.49 15.83
N LYS A 295 4.78 -17.64 16.03
CA LYS A 295 3.97 -17.10 14.94
C LYS A 295 3.11 -15.95 15.45
N ARG A 296 3.21 -14.78 14.81
CA ARG A 296 2.37 -13.59 15.12
C ARG A 296 2.41 -13.27 16.62
N ALA A 297 1.27 -13.25 17.30
CA ALA A 297 1.15 -12.96 18.73
C ALA A 297 1.43 -14.17 19.64
N VAL A 298 1.99 -15.26 19.14
CA VAL A 298 2.30 -16.46 19.93
C VAL A 298 3.80 -16.67 20.01
N ALA A 299 4.29 -16.81 21.22
CA ALA A 299 5.68 -17.04 21.55
C ALA A 299 5.80 -18.01 22.73
N LYS A 300 7.00 -18.48 23.03
CA LYS A 300 7.26 -19.27 24.23
C LYS A 300 8.65 -18.99 24.78
N ASP A 301 8.84 -19.30 26.04
CA ASP A 301 10.17 -19.49 26.63
C ASP A 301 10.27 -20.90 27.21
N ALA A 302 11.31 -21.19 27.99
CA ALA A 302 11.50 -22.51 28.59
C ALA A 302 10.41 -22.94 29.59
N LYS A 303 9.58 -22.01 30.08
CA LYS A 303 8.58 -22.24 31.16
C LYS A 303 7.16 -21.87 30.78
N HIS A 304 6.97 -20.98 29.81
CA HIS A 304 5.69 -20.37 29.51
C HIS A 304 5.43 -20.33 27.99
N ILE A 305 4.17 -20.52 27.62
CA ILE A 305 3.66 -20.12 26.31
C ILE A 305 2.95 -18.78 26.49
N PHE A 306 3.23 -17.83 25.61
CA PHE A 306 2.62 -16.50 25.60
C PHE A 306 1.69 -16.35 24.41
N VAL A 307 0.50 -15.82 24.66
CA VAL A 307 -0.44 -15.39 23.63
C VAL A 307 -0.74 -13.92 23.87
N GLY A 308 -0.02 -13.07 23.14
CA GLY A 308 0.08 -11.64 23.41
C GLY A 308 0.71 -11.36 24.76
N ASP A 309 0.01 -10.60 25.61
CA ASP A 309 0.44 -10.21 26.95
C ASP A 309 0.12 -11.25 28.04
N LYS A 310 -0.40 -12.43 27.67
CA LYS A 310 -0.89 -13.43 28.62
C LYS A 310 -0.14 -14.75 28.53
N ILE A 311 0.03 -15.40 29.67
CA ILE A 311 0.50 -16.78 29.76
C ILE A 311 -0.65 -17.74 29.44
N PHE A 312 -0.41 -18.64 28.50
CA PHE A 312 -1.27 -19.75 28.14
C PHE A 312 -0.79 -21.02 28.85
N ARG A 313 -1.67 -21.66 29.63
CA ARG A 313 -1.31 -22.78 30.51
C ARG A 313 -1.81 -24.15 30.06
N ASP A 314 -2.66 -24.19 29.04
CA ASP A 314 -3.37 -25.40 28.64
C ASP A 314 -2.61 -26.21 27.58
N ALA A 315 -1.27 -26.20 27.56
CA ALA A 315 -0.44 -26.92 26.58
C ALA A 315 0.91 -27.36 27.19
N ASP A 316 1.54 -28.36 26.59
CA ASP A 316 2.91 -28.75 26.94
C ASP A 316 3.95 -27.78 26.34
N VAL A 317 4.50 -26.89 27.17
CA VAL A 317 5.46 -25.85 26.78
C VAL A 317 6.65 -26.41 25.99
N LYS A 318 7.15 -27.58 26.40
CA LYS A 318 8.37 -28.15 25.81
C LYS A 318 8.17 -28.52 24.35
N SER A 319 7.06 -29.17 24.02
CA SER A 319 6.77 -29.65 22.66
C SER A 319 5.87 -28.72 21.83
N PHE A 320 5.31 -27.67 22.44
CA PHE A 320 4.43 -26.71 21.75
C PHE A 320 5.14 -26.06 20.57
N ARG A 321 4.51 -26.14 19.39
CA ARG A 321 5.08 -25.71 18.11
C ARG A 321 4.01 -25.30 17.10
N VAL A 322 4.42 -24.51 16.12
CA VAL A 322 3.63 -24.21 14.92
C VAL A 322 3.65 -25.40 13.95
N VAL A 323 2.55 -25.63 13.23
CA VAL A 323 2.45 -26.66 12.18
C VAL A 323 2.23 -26.05 10.79
N ASP A 324 2.58 -26.80 9.75
CA ASP A 324 2.28 -26.42 8.37
C ASP A 324 0.79 -26.62 8.06
N LYS A 325 0.16 -25.59 7.51
CA LYS A 325 -1.24 -25.60 7.06
C LYS A 325 -1.45 -26.39 5.77
N SER A 326 -0.39 -26.70 5.02
CA SER A 326 -0.50 -27.57 3.85
C SER A 326 -0.87 -29.01 4.24
N GLU A 327 -0.53 -29.42 5.46
CA GLU A 327 -0.71 -30.78 5.98
C GLU A 327 -1.82 -30.89 7.02
N THR A 328 -2.20 -29.78 7.66
CA THR A 328 -3.11 -29.78 8.82
C THR A 328 -4.11 -28.63 8.80
N SER A 329 -5.22 -28.81 9.51
CA SER A 329 -6.28 -27.79 9.65
C SER A 329 -6.09 -26.87 10.86
N HIS A 330 -5.08 -27.10 11.71
CA HIS A 330 -4.80 -26.33 12.92
C HIS A 330 -3.53 -25.46 12.77
N ASP A 331 -3.27 -24.61 13.77
CA ASP A 331 -2.12 -23.69 13.75
C ASP A 331 -0.98 -24.13 14.67
N PHE A 332 -1.31 -24.77 15.79
CA PHE A 332 -0.35 -25.21 16.81
C PHE A 332 -0.71 -26.56 17.40
N GLU A 333 0.29 -27.31 17.83
CA GLU A 333 0.11 -28.58 18.54
C GLU A 333 1.21 -28.83 19.57
N ASP A 334 0.99 -29.84 20.40
CA ASP A 334 1.98 -30.38 21.33
C ASP A 334 1.99 -31.93 21.33
N ASP A 335 2.96 -32.53 22.01
CA ASP A 335 3.16 -33.98 22.06
C ASP A 335 2.14 -34.69 22.99
N LEU A 336 1.35 -33.95 23.76
CA LEU A 336 0.21 -34.49 24.51
C LEU A 336 -1.04 -34.64 23.63
N GLY A 337 -0.93 -34.25 22.35
CA GLY A 337 -2.00 -34.37 21.36
C GLY A 337 -2.99 -33.23 21.40
N HIS A 338 -2.68 -32.13 22.10
CA HIS A 338 -3.49 -30.93 22.02
C HIS A 338 -3.23 -30.21 20.70
N LYS A 339 -4.29 -29.58 20.15
CA LYS A 339 -4.27 -28.87 18.87
C LYS A 339 -5.04 -27.59 19.03
N TYR A 340 -4.57 -26.51 18.39
CA TYR A 340 -5.15 -25.19 18.55
C TYR A 340 -5.25 -24.43 17.22
N TRP A 341 -6.37 -23.73 17.05
CA TRP A 341 -6.52 -22.68 16.03
C TRP A 341 -6.08 -21.33 16.57
N TYR A 342 -5.36 -20.58 15.73
CA TYR A 342 -5.05 -19.18 16.03
C TYR A 342 -6.22 -18.28 15.62
N ARG A 343 -6.74 -17.49 16.56
CA ARG A 343 -7.72 -16.45 16.26
C ARG A 343 -7.21 -15.07 16.70
N PRO A 344 -7.04 -14.11 15.77
CA PRO A 344 -6.85 -12.72 16.14
C PRO A 344 -8.09 -12.17 16.84
N LYS A 345 -7.92 -11.31 17.85
CA LYS A 345 -9.01 -10.56 18.50
C LYS A 345 -8.58 -9.14 18.82
N ALA A 346 -9.53 -8.28 19.19
CA ALA A 346 -9.21 -6.93 19.64
C ALA A 346 -8.23 -6.99 20.83
N GLY A 347 -7.09 -6.30 20.71
CA GLY A 347 -6.06 -6.27 21.75
C GLY A 347 -5.13 -7.48 21.82
N GLY A 348 -5.18 -8.44 20.88
CA GLY A 348 -4.22 -9.55 20.86
C GLY A 348 -4.71 -10.77 20.06
N ALA A 349 -4.57 -11.95 20.65
CA ALA A 349 -4.96 -13.21 20.05
C ALA A 349 -5.46 -14.21 21.09
N GLU A 350 -5.99 -15.33 20.62
CA GLU A 350 -6.23 -16.50 21.45
C GLU A 350 -6.00 -17.79 20.67
N LEU A 351 -5.77 -18.86 21.43
CA LEU A 351 -5.66 -20.22 20.95
C LEU A 351 -6.94 -20.96 21.33
N ILE A 352 -7.63 -21.48 20.31
CA ILE A 352 -8.88 -22.22 20.50
C ILE A 352 -8.57 -23.71 20.37
N PRO A 353 -8.80 -24.53 21.40
CA PRO A 353 -8.64 -25.98 21.27
C PRO A 353 -9.48 -26.53 20.12
N VAL A 354 -8.89 -27.40 19.31
CA VAL A 354 -9.61 -28.16 18.29
C VAL A 354 -10.31 -29.30 19.03
N GLU A 355 -11.61 -29.14 19.28
CA GLU A 355 -12.41 -30.22 19.85
C GLU A 355 -12.37 -31.44 18.93
N LYS A 356 -12.07 -32.62 19.52
CA LYS A 356 -12.30 -33.90 18.86
C LYS A 356 -13.82 -34.03 18.68
N LYS A 357 -14.31 -33.83 17.46
CA LYS A 357 -15.66 -34.30 17.09
C LYS A 357 -15.71 -35.81 17.07
#